data_AF-A0A7Y3RKP2-F1
#
_entry.id   AF-A0A7Y3RKP2-F1
#
_cell.length_a   1.000
_cell.length_b   1.000
_cell.length_c   1.000
_cell.angle_alpha   90.00
_cell.angle_beta   90.00
_cell.angle_gamma   90.00
#
_symmetry.space_group_name_H-M   'P 1'
#
loop_
_entity.id
_entity.type
_entity.pdbx_description
1 polymer ?
#
loop_
_entity_poly.entity_id
_entity_poly.type
_entity_poly.pdbx_seq_one_letter_code
_entity_poly.pdbx_strand_id
1 'polypeptide(L)'
;MPRFLTTVFLILLAPVLVAFFVANRSLVTISFDPTSLEEPALAFTAPLWAGLSGTLLVGFVLGAVGMWISNTRLRKNAKEQRRRVRELEREVKLANERPATSEGGTNLPAVR
;
A
#
# COMPACT_ATOMS: atom_id res chain seq x y z
N MET A 1 -0.65 11.14 -7.94
CA MET A 1 -2.12 11.26 -8.10
C MET A 1 -2.85 9.91 -7.95
N PRO A 2 -2.59 9.08 -6.91
CA PRO A 2 -3.29 7.79 -6.80
C PRO A 2 -4.73 7.93 -6.29
N ARG A 3 -5.01 8.95 -5.46
CA ARG A 3 -6.32 9.15 -4.82
C ARG A 3 -7.44 9.39 -5.82
N PHE A 4 -7.16 10.09 -6.92
CA PHE A 4 -8.15 10.37 -7.95
C PHE A 4 -8.65 9.07 -8.62
N LEU A 5 -7.73 8.17 -8.98
CA LEU A 5 -8.08 6.89 -9.60
C LEU A 5 -8.90 6.00 -8.65
N THR A 6 -8.53 5.96 -7.37
CA THR A 6 -9.28 5.21 -6.36
C THR A 6 -10.67 5.80 -6.14
N THR A 7 -10.79 7.13 -6.08
CA THR A 7 -12.09 7.80 -5.92
C THR A 7 -12.99 7.58 -7.13
N VAL A 8 -12.47 7.71 -8.35
CA VAL A 8 -13.23 7.43 -9.59
C VAL A 8 -13.68 5.97 -9.63
N PHE A 9 -12.80 5.03 -9.26
CA PHE A 9 -13.16 3.62 -9.16
C PHE A 9 -14.27 3.38 -8.14
N LEU A 10 -14.20 3.98 -6.94
CA LEU A 10 -15.26 3.86 -5.93
C LEU A 10 -16.60 4.43 -6.40
N ILE A 11 -16.57 5.59 -7.05
CA ILE A 11 -17.78 6.26 -7.57
C ILE A 11 -18.46 5.40 -8.62
N LEU A 12 -17.69 4.70 -9.46
CA LEU A 12 -18.25 3.80 -10.47
C LEU A 12 -18.75 2.49 -9.86
N LEU A 13 -18.02 1.94 -8.88
CA LEU A 13 -18.33 0.65 -8.25
C LEU A 13 -19.56 0.74 -7.32
N ALA A 14 -19.71 1.82 -6.56
CA ALA A 14 -20.78 1.99 -5.58
C ALA A 14 -22.20 1.82 -6.17
N PRO A 15 -22.61 2.51 -7.25
CA PRO A 15 -23.94 2.35 -7.82
C PRO A 15 -24.18 0.93 -8.39
N VAL A 16 -23.15 0.27 -8.92
CA VAL A 16 -23.24 -1.13 -9.38
C VAL A 16 -23.59 -2.06 -8.20
N LEU A 17 -22.90 -1.89 -7.07
CA LEU A 17 -23.19 -2.65 -5.85
C LEU A 17 -24.59 -2.38 -5.33
N VAL A 18 -25.03 -1.11 -5.30
CA VAL A 18 -26.38 -0.73 -4.87
C VAL A 18 -27.44 -1.36 -5.78
N ALA A 19 -27.28 -1.27 -7.10
CA ALA A 19 -28.21 -1.87 -8.07
C ALA A 19 -28.27 -3.39 -7.91
N PHE A 20 -27.13 -4.03 -7.70
CA PHE A 20 -27.04 -5.46 -7.41
C PHE A 20 -27.80 -5.83 -6.12
N PHE A 21 -27.68 -5.04 -5.04
CA PHE A 21 -28.40 -5.30 -3.80
C PHE A 21 -29.91 -5.15 -3.95
N VAL A 22 -30.36 -4.11 -4.64
CA VAL A 22 -31.79 -3.85 -4.88
C VAL A 22 -32.41 -4.94 -5.74
N ALA A 23 -31.72 -5.38 -6.79
CA ALA A 23 -32.18 -6.46 -7.67
C ALA A 23 -32.23 -7.81 -6.96
N ASN A 24 -31.29 -8.08 -6.05
CA ASN A 24 -31.14 -9.36 -5.36
C ASN A 24 -31.69 -9.34 -3.93
N ARG A 25 -32.85 -8.70 -3.72
CA ARG A 25 -33.56 -8.61 -2.42
C ARG A 25 -34.27 -9.90 -1.99
N SER A 26 -34.31 -10.92 -2.83
CA SER A 26 -34.93 -12.20 -2.53
C SER A 26 -34.17 -12.94 -1.42
N LEU A 27 -34.92 -13.57 -0.53
CA LEU A 27 -34.37 -14.41 0.53
C LEU A 27 -33.89 -15.73 -0.06
N VAL A 28 -32.64 -16.09 0.21
CA VAL A 28 -32.04 -17.36 -0.22
C VAL A 28 -31.40 -18.02 0.99
N THR A 29 -31.61 -19.33 1.11
CA THR A 29 -30.97 -20.14 2.16
C THR A 29 -29.53 -20.44 1.74
N ILE A 30 -28.59 -19.94 2.52
CA ILE A 30 -27.16 -20.21 2.34
C ILE A 30 -26.79 -21.32 3.33
N SER A 31 -26.46 -22.51 2.81
CA SER A 31 -25.92 -23.62 3.59
C SER A 31 -24.40 -23.60 3.54
N PHE A 32 -23.76 -23.78 4.70
CA PHE A 32 -22.31 -23.96 4.83
C PHE A 32 -21.92 -25.43 5.08
N ASP A 33 -22.86 -26.37 4.90
CA ASP A 33 -22.61 -27.80 5.05
C ASP A 33 -22.17 -28.42 3.70
N PRO A 34 -20.95 -28.98 3.60
CA PRO A 34 -20.47 -29.61 2.37
C PRO A 34 -21.04 -31.02 2.12
N THR A 35 -21.74 -31.61 3.10
CA THR A 35 -22.09 -33.04 3.11
C THR A 35 -23.58 -33.35 3.18
N SER A 36 -24.41 -32.46 3.73
CA SER A 36 -25.85 -32.68 3.84
C SER A 36 -26.64 -31.55 3.18
N LEU A 37 -27.37 -31.89 2.12
CA LEU A 37 -28.23 -30.96 1.37
C LEU A 37 -29.65 -30.88 1.94
N GLU A 38 -30.11 -31.96 2.60
CA GLU A 38 -31.47 -32.09 3.11
C GLU A 38 -31.63 -31.57 4.55
N GLU A 39 -30.64 -31.77 5.42
CA GLU A 39 -30.63 -31.29 6.81
C GLU A 39 -29.33 -30.55 7.17
N PRO A 40 -29.06 -29.38 6.55
CA PRO A 40 -27.83 -28.64 6.82
C PRO A 40 -27.78 -28.15 8.27
N ALA A 41 -26.73 -28.55 9.01
CA ALA A 41 -26.53 -28.15 10.41
C ALA A 41 -26.27 -26.64 10.58
N LEU A 42 -25.72 -25.99 9.55
CA LEU A 42 -25.43 -24.55 9.51
C LEU A 42 -25.97 -23.93 8.22
N ALA A 43 -27.23 -23.51 8.27
CA ALA A 43 -27.89 -22.77 7.21
C ALA A 43 -28.45 -21.44 7.72
N PHE A 44 -28.26 -20.38 6.93
CA PHE A 44 -28.79 -19.06 7.22
C PHE A 44 -29.66 -18.59 6.06
N THR A 45 -30.90 -18.22 6.35
CA THR A 45 -31.77 -17.56 5.38
C THR A 45 -31.53 -16.06 5.46
N ALA A 46 -30.92 -15.53 4.41
CA ALA A 46 -30.66 -14.10 4.28
C ALA A 46 -30.84 -13.68 2.82
N PRO A 47 -31.08 -12.39 2.55
CA PRO A 47 -30.98 -11.91 1.18
C PRO A 47 -29.57 -12.17 0.62
N LEU A 48 -29.46 -12.60 -0.64
CA LEU A 48 -28.15 -12.85 -1.28
C LEU A 48 -27.22 -11.64 -1.20
N TRP A 49 -27.80 -10.44 -1.29
CA TRP A 49 -27.04 -9.21 -1.17
C TRP A 49 -26.30 -9.10 0.17
N ALA A 50 -26.89 -9.56 1.28
CA ALA A 50 -26.29 -9.42 2.61
C ALA A 50 -25.02 -10.28 2.75
N GLY A 51 -25.06 -11.53 2.27
CA GLY A 51 -23.89 -12.41 2.27
C GLY A 51 -22.76 -11.90 1.39
N LEU A 52 -23.07 -11.49 0.15
CA LEU A 52 -22.08 -10.95 -0.79
C LEU A 52 -21.47 -9.63 -0.30
N SER A 53 -22.29 -8.74 0.26
CA SER A 53 -21.83 -7.49 0.89
C SER A 53 -20.88 -7.78 2.04
N GLY A 54 -21.24 -8.73 2.91
CA GLY A 54 -20.44 -9.10 4.08
C GLY A 54 -19.06 -9.59 3.68
N THR A 55 -18.98 -10.53 2.74
CA THR A 55 -17.70 -11.04 2.23
C THR A 55 -16.87 -9.95 1.55
N LEU A 56 -17.51 -9.08 0.75
CA LEU A 56 -16.83 -7.96 0.10
C LEU A 56 -16.28 -6.96 1.14
N LEU A 57 -17.06 -6.65 2.17
CA LEU A 57 -16.68 -5.75 3.24
C LEU A 57 -15.49 -6.32 4.03
N VAL A 58 -15.53 -7.61 4.36
CA VAL A 58 -14.43 -8.31 5.03
C VAL A 58 -13.16 -8.23 4.17
N GLY A 59 -13.26 -8.56 2.88
CA GLY A 59 -12.13 -8.45 1.94
C GLY A 59 -11.58 -7.03 1.85
N PHE A 60 -12.46 -6.02 1.81
CA PHE A 60 -12.06 -4.61 1.81
C PHE A 60 -11.33 -4.21 3.08
N VAL A 61 -11.83 -4.58 4.26
CA VAL A 61 -11.19 -4.29 5.55
C VAL A 61 -9.82 -4.95 5.61
N LEU A 62 -9.71 -6.22 5.23
CA LEU A 62 -8.43 -6.93 5.18
C LEU A 62 -7.44 -6.25 4.21
N GLY A 63 -7.90 -5.83 3.03
CA GLY A 63 -7.10 -5.08 2.07
C GLY A 63 -6.63 -3.72 2.60
N ALA A 64 -7.52 -2.98 3.28
CA ALA A 64 -7.21 -1.70 3.90
C ALA A 64 -6.18 -1.85 5.04
N VAL A 65 -6.34 -2.87 5.90
CA VAL A 65 -5.36 -3.19 6.95
C VAL A 65 -4.01 -3.59 6.33
N GLY A 66 -4.02 -4.41 5.27
CA GLY A 66 -2.81 -4.78 4.53
C GLY A 66 -2.07 -3.55 3.95
N MET A 67 -2.82 -2.60 3.38
CA MET A 67 -2.26 -1.34 2.87
C MET A 67 -1.73 -0.46 4.01
N TRP A 68 -2.39 -0.43 5.17
CA TRP A 68 -1.90 0.34 6.31
C TRP A 68 -0.57 -0.22 6.83
N ILE A 69 -0.45 -1.54 6.93
CA ILE A 69 0.78 -2.22 7.36
C ILE A 69 1.90 -1.96 6.35
N SER A 70 1.65 -2.04 5.04
CA SER A 70 2.68 -1.80 4.03
C SER A 70 3.23 -0.37 4.06
N ASN A 71 2.38 0.61 4.37
CA ASN A 71 2.76 2.02 4.40
C ASN A 71 3.57 2.42 5.65
N THR A 72 3.53 1.64 6.74
CA THR A 72 4.30 1.96 7.97
C THR A 72 5.81 1.87 7.78
N ARG A 73 6.29 1.00 6.87
CA ARG A 73 7.73 0.82 6.59
C ARG A 73 8.35 2.04 5.90
N LEU A 74 7.57 2.74 5.06
CA LEU A 74 8.05 3.89 4.30
C LEU A 74 8.40 5.10 5.19
N ARG A 75 7.73 5.26 6.35
CA ARG A 75 8.01 6.32 7.31
C ARG A 75 9.38 6.18 7.98
N LYS A 76 9.88 4.95 8.14
CA LYS A 76 11.23 4.69 8.69
C LYS A 76 12.31 5.00 7.65
N ASN A 77 12.12 4.51 6.42
CA ASN A 77 13.06 4.73 5.32
C ASN A 77 13.22 6.22 4.96
N ALA A 78 12.14 7.01 5.01
CA ALA A 78 12.22 8.45 4.74
C ALA A 78 13.10 9.21 5.75
N LYS A 79 13.19 8.75 7.00
CA LYS A 79 14.02 9.40 8.03
C LYS A 79 15.51 9.05 7.86
N GLU A 80 15.80 7.81 7.50
CA GLU A 80 17.17 7.36 7.19
C GLU A 80 17.70 8.00 5.91
N GLN A 81 16.91 8.05 4.84
CA GLN A 81 17.34 8.70 3.61
C GLN A 81 17.64 10.18 3.81
N ARG A 82 16.83 10.89 4.59
CA ARG A 82 17.11 12.29 4.95
C ARG A 82 18.41 12.47 5.76
N ARG A 83 18.83 11.47 6.55
CA ARG A 83 20.12 11.52 7.25
C ARG A 83 21.28 11.34 6.28
N ARG A 84 21.20 10.34 5.40
CA ARG A 84 22.23 10.07 4.38
C ARG A 84 22.44 11.25 3.44
N VAL A 85 21.36 11.91 2.98
CA VAL A 85 21.46 13.11 2.14
C VAL A 85 22.21 14.23 2.87
N ARG A 86 21.93 14.47 4.15
CA ARG A 86 22.63 15.51 4.93
C ARG A 86 24.11 15.18 5.18
N GLU A 87 24.45 13.91 5.35
CA GLU A 87 25.84 13.46 5.48
C GLU A 87 26.59 13.68 4.16
N LEU A 88 26.02 13.23 3.04
CA LEU A 88 26.60 13.44 1.71
C LEU A 88 26.75 14.94 1.37
N GLU A 89 25.77 15.78 1.71
CA GLU A 89 25.88 17.24 1.53
C GLU A 89 27.02 17.85 2.34
N ARG A 90 27.30 17.34 3.56
CA ARG A 90 28.42 17.79 4.39
C ARG A 90 29.75 17.34 3.81
N GLU A 91 29.86 16.10 3.36
CA GLU A 91 31.07 15.58 2.72
C GLU A 91 31.41 16.36 1.44
N VAL A 92 30.41 16.66 0.61
CA VAL A 92 30.60 17.49 -0.60
C VAL A 92 31.04 18.91 -0.26
N LYS A 93 30.46 19.53 0.79
CA LYS A 93 30.91 20.85 1.25
C LYS A 93 32.36 20.81 1.75
N LEU A 94 32.70 19.85 2.58
CA LEU A 94 34.06 19.68 3.10
C LEU A 94 35.08 19.37 1.97
N ALA A 95 34.67 18.64 0.93
CA ALA A 95 35.51 18.37 -0.23
C ALA A 95 35.72 19.62 -1.11
N ASN A 96 34.68 20.45 -1.30
CA ASN A 96 34.80 21.73 -2.03
C ASN A 96 35.54 22.82 -1.23
N GLU A 97 35.46 22.78 0.11
CA GLU A 97 36.20 23.68 1.00
C GLU A 97 37.65 23.25 1.21
N ARG A 98 38.08 22.07 0.73
CA ARG A 98 39.49 21.75 0.55
C ARG A 98 39.97 22.43 -0.73
N PRO A 99 40.63 23.60 -0.67
CA PRO A 99 41.29 24.14 -1.86
C PRO A 99 42.30 23.11 -2.35
N ALA A 100 42.46 23.01 -3.67
CA ALA A 100 43.44 22.16 -4.37
C ALA A 100 44.87 22.40 -3.84
N THR A 101 45.21 21.83 -2.70
CA THR A 101 46.51 21.93 -2.02
C THR A 101 47.34 20.65 -2.21
N SER A 102 47.00 19.87 -3.23
CA SER A 102 47.81 18.74 -3.69
C SER A 102 48.26 18.89 -5.16
N GLU A 103 48.46 20.14 -5.61
CA GLU A 103 49.36 20.44 -6.74
C GLU A 103 50.56 21.23 -6.21
N GLY A 104 51.47 20.53 -5.53
CA GLY A 104 52.66 21.15 -4.97
C GLY A 104 53.60 20.10 -4.43
N GLY A 105 54.33 19.40 -5.31
CA GLY A 105 55.28 18.39 -4.84
C GLY A 105 56.05 17.58 -5.87
N THR A 106 56.39 18.13 -7.04
CA THR A 106 57.41 17.52 -7.91
C THR A 106 58.35 18.59 -8.47
N ASN A 107 59.03 19.30 -7.56
CA ASN A 107 60.28 19.97 -7.91
C ASN A 107 61.39 18.91 -7.92
N LEU A 108 61.72 18.42 -9.12
CA LEU A 108 62.93 17.64 -9.35
C LEU A 108 64.14 18.55 -9.08
N PRO A 109 65.09 18.14 -8.23
CA PRO A 109 66.31 18.91 -8.05
C PRO A 109 67.12 18.84 -9.34
N ALA A 110 67.38 20.01 -9.93
CA ALA A 110 68.36 20.15 -10.99
C ALA A 110 69.75 19.83 -10.42
N VAL A 111 70.22 18.62 -10.70
CA VAL A 111 71.61 18.22 -10.48
C VAL A 111 72.44 18.88 -11.59
N ARG A 112 73.41 19.68 -11.14
CA ARG A 112 74.42 20.38 -11.93
C ARG A 112 75.39 19.42 -12.62
#